data_AF-A0A6J2L4D0-F1
#
_entry.id   AF-A0A6J2L4D0-F1
#
_cell.length_a   1.000
_cell.length_b   1.000
_cell.length_c   1.000
_cell.angle_alpha   90.00
_cell.angle_beta   90.00
_cell.angle_gamma   90.00
#
_symmetry.space_group_name_H-M   'P 1'
#
loop_
_entity.id
_entity.type
_entity.pdbx_description
1 polymer ?
#
loop_
_entity_poly.entity_id
_entity_poly.type
_entity_poly.pdbx_seq_one_letter_code
_entity_poly.pdbx_strand_id
1 'polypeptide(L)'
;MFPPGTNTLGMGRIHYDSKRECTALSSCETVGALATKPSNRGIVKCWGTQLKGLGNLVLTSSSFQPPRQGNSLLPCLGLWNHLILVKIRGSLEPEAFYGVKADMPVLYDRLLKLKEMFNSKFGSVPKFYVRAPGRVNIIGEHIDYCGYSVLPMAVEQDILIAVEPVKTNTLQLSNTNPLYPDFSTSANDIQIDKTKPVWHNYFLCGFKGIQEHFGLSKLPGMNCLVDGTIPPSSGLSSSSALVCCAGLVTITILGMNLSKVELAEICARSERYIGTEGGGMDQSISFLAEEGTAKLIEFSPLRATDVKLPSGAVFVIANSCVEMNKAATSHFNTRVMECRLAAKLLAKYKGLQWGQVLRLEEVQADLGVSLEEMLLITEDALHPEPYSPEEVCKCLGISLQEFRTQILSPNTQDVLLFKLYQRAKHVFSEASRVLQFKKICEEAPGNTVELLGELMNQSHVSCRDLYECSCPELDQLVDICRTFGAQGSRLTGAGWGGCTVSLVPTDKLPSFLANVHEAYYQRSDRSLAPGNQRLFATKPGGGALVFLEA
;
A
#
# COMPACT_ATOMS: atom_id res chain seq x y z
N MET A 1 51.70 37.99 19.49
CA MET A 1 52.38 38.82 18.47
C MET A 1 51.38 39.17 17.40
N PHE A 2 51.34 40.42 16.94
CA PHE A 2 50.58 40.87 15.77
C PHE A 2 51.47 41.87 15.00
N PRO A 3 51.51 41.79 13.67
CA PRO A 3 51.69 42.95 12.79
C PRO A 3 50.48 43.13 11.84
N PRO A 4 50.31 44.30 11.18
CA PRO A 4 48.99 44.95 11.17
C PRO A 4 48.48 45.50 9.82
N GLY A 5 47.24 46.01 9.84
CA GLY A 5 46.74 47.12 9.01
C GLY A 5 46.07 46.78 7.67
N THR A 6 45.18 47.61 7.10
CA THR A 6 44.32 48.67 7.68
C THR A 6 43.27 49.11 6.65
N ASN A 7 42.00 49.25 7.07
CA ASN A 7 40.94 50.14 6.58
C ASN A 7 40.96 50.75 5.16
N THR A 8 39.81 50.70 4.48
CA THR A 8 39.00 51.92 4.21
C THR A 8 37.53 51.61 3.90
N LEU A 9 36.63 52.56 4.20
CA LEU A 9 35.20 52.52 3.87
C LEU A 9 34.90 53.36 2.61
N GLY A 10 33.82 53.03 1.89
CA GLY A 10 33.30 53.84 0.79
C GLY A 10 31.81 53.61 0.52
N MET A 11 30.96 54.58 0.90
CA MET A 11 29.57 54.66 0.41
C MET A 11 29.55 55.26 -1.01
N GLY A 12 28.71 54.76 -1.92
CA GLY A 12 28.77 55.18 -3.34
C GLY A 12 27.49 54.95 -4.16
N ARG A 13 26.41 55.63 -3.80
CA ARG A 13 25.17 55.98 -4.56
C ARG A 13 24.82 55.25 -5.87
N ILE A 14 23.53 54.87 -5.94
CA ILE A 14 22.77 54.59 -7.18
C ILE A 14 22.87 55.77 -8.16
N HIS A 15 22.97 55.48 -9.46
CA HIS A 15 22.48 56.35 -10.53
C HIS A 15 21.67 55.57 -11.56
N TYR A 16 20.48 56.07 -11.89
CA TYR A 16 19.69 55.66 -13.05
C TYR A 16 20.17 56.44 -14.29
N ASP A 17 20.06 55.83 -15.48
CA ASP A 17 19.85 56.55 -16.74
C ASP A 17 18.85 55.78 -17.62
N SER A 18 18.33 56.41 -18.68
CA SER A 18 16.99 56.11 -19.19
C SER A 18 16.77 56.34 -20.69
N LYS A 19 16.04 55.41 -21.32
CA LYS A 19 15.25 55.46 -22.57
C LYS A 19 14.52 54.10 -22.64
N ARG A 20 13.20 53.94 -22.43
CA ARG A 20 12.00 54.54 -23.07
C ARG A 20 11.97 54.37 -24.59
N GLU A 21 11.16 53.42 -25.07
CA GLU A 21 9.73 53.59 -25.43
C GLU A 21 8.97 52.37 -24.82
N CYS A 22 7.78 52.44 -24.21
CA CYS A 22 6.43 52.90 -24.63
C CYS A 22 5.81 51.96 -25.70
N THR A 23 4.57 51.45 -25.58
CA THR A 23 3.38 51.74 -24.72
C THR A 23 2.84 50.46 -24.04
N ALA A 24 2.36 50.44 -22.77
CA ALA A 24 1.11 51.04 -22.21
C ALA A 24 -0.18 50.46 -22.84
N LEU A 25 -1.27 50.13 -22.14
CA LEU A 25 -1.71 50.19 -20.71
C LEU A 25 -2.67 48.97 -20.48
N SER A 26 -3.49 48.69 -19.44
CA SER A 26 -4.01 49.19 -18.13
C SER A 26 -4.91 48.05 -17.55
N SER A 27 -5.45 47.95 -16.32
CA SER A 27 -5.30 48.45 -14.92
C SER A 27 -6.46 47.81 -14.10
N CYS A 28 -6.59 47.71 -12.77
CA CYS A 28 -5.85 48.24 -11.61
C CYS A 28 -6.18 47.41 -10.34
N GLU A 29 -5.39 47.51 -9.27
CA GLU A 29 -5.71 46.99 -7.93
C GLU A 29 -6.54 47.97 -7.08
N THR A 30 -7.19 47.48 -6.01
CA THR A 30 -7.47 48.29 -4.81
C THR A 30 -7.35 47.44 -3.54
N VAL A 31 -6.75 47.99 -2.48
CA VAL A 31 -6.49 47.34 -1.18
C VAL A 31 -7.31 48.02 -0.08
N GLY A 32 -7.75 47.27 0.95
CA GLY A 32 -8.30 47.85 2.18
C GLY A 32 -8.79 46.81 3.20
N ALA A 33 -8.42 46.97 4.47
CA ALA A 33 -8.85 46.11 5.58
C ALA A 33 -9.01 46.90 6.88
N LEU A 34 -9.98 46.51 7.73
CA LEU A 34 -9.87 46.45 9.21
C LEU A 34 -11.18 45.95 9.87
N ALA A 35 -11.08 45.61 11.16
CA ALA A 35 -12.02 44.74 11.89
C ALA A 35 -13.28 45.44 12.46
N THR A 36 -14.32 44.65 12.80
CA THR A 36 -14.88 44.55 14.18
C THR A 36 -15.98 43.47 14.33
N LYS A 37 -16.25 43.08 15.58
CA LYS A 37 -17.43 42.34 16.15
C LYS A 37 -17.88 43.16 17.40
N PRO A 38 -19.08 42.99 18.03
CA PRO A 38 -19.88 41.75 18.13
C PRO A 38 -21.44 41.89 18.20
N SER A 39 -22.10 40.74 18.48
CA SER A 39 -23.28 40.57 19.38
C SER A 39 -24.73 40.43 18.85
N ASN A 40 -25.26 39.20 19.02
CA ASN A 40 -26.52 38.78 19.69
C ASN A 40 -27.95 39.24 19.31
N ARG A 41 -28.86 38.23 19.37
CA ARG A 41 -30.35 38.25 19.29
C ARG A 41 -30.93 38.54 17.89
N GLY A 42 -32.08 37.99 17.50
CA GLY A 42 -32.97 37.03 18.18
C GLY A 42 -34.05 36.44 17.25
N ILE A 43 -34.64 35.31 17.64
CA ILE A 43 -35.54 34.47 16.82
C ILE A 43 -36.83 35.19 16.37
N VAL A 44 -37.18 35.08 15.08
CA VAL A 44 -38.57 35.02 14.60
C VAL A 44 -38.70 33.92 13.56
N LYS A 45 -39.68 33.02 13.71
CA LYS A 45 -40.09 32.06 12.66
C LYS A 45 -41.23 32.67 11.83
N CYS A 46 -41.18 32.53 10.51
CA CYS A 46 -42.38 32.34 9.69
C CYS A 46 -42.02 31.63 8.37
N TRP A 47 -43.02 31.01 7.72
CA TRP A 47 -42.82 30.24 6.49
C TRP A 47 -42.82 31.14 5.24
N GLY A 48 -42.11 30.73 4.19
CA GLY A 48 -42.06 31.44 2.91
C GLY A 48 -41.35 30.66 1.82
N THR A 49 -42.05 29.73 1.17
CA THR A 49 -41.53 28.95 0.04
C THR A 49 -41.48 29.78 -1.24
N GLN A 50 -40.32 29.91 -1.89
CA GLN A 50 -40.29 30.24 -3.32
C GLN A 50 -39.04 29.69 -4.02
N LEU A 51 -39.27 28.72 -4.91
CA LEU A 51 -38.30 28.25 -5.91
C LEU A 51 -38.56 28.98 -7.24
N LYS A 52 -37.52 29.54 -7.85
CA LYS A 52 -37.48 29.91 -9.28
C LYS A 52 -36.07 29.63 -9.82
N GLY A 53 -35.90 28.91 -10.93
CA GLY A 53 -36.94 28.22 -11.69
C GLY A 53 -36.37 27.19 -12.66
N LEU A 54 -37.25 26.28 -13.12
CA LEU A 54 -37.00 25.29 -14.16
C LEU A 54 -37.70 25.72 -15.45
N GLY A 55 -37.01 25.60 -16.59
CA GLY A 55 -37.59 25.80 -17.91
C GLY A 55 -37.90 24.45 -18.58
N ASN A 56 -39.14 23.97 -18.43
CA ASN A 56 -39.66 22.87 -19.26
C ASN A 56 -40.48 23.45 -20.41
N LEU A 57 -40.16 23.08 -21.65
CA LEU A 57 -41.06 23.29 -22.79
C LEU A 57 -41.71 21.94 -23.14
N VAL A 58 -43.04 21.93 -23.26
CA VAL A 58 -43.83 20.72 -23.47
C VAL A 58 -44.09 20.51 -24.97
N LEU A 59 -44.11 19.24 -25.39
CA LEU A 59 -44.46 18.83 -26.76
C LEU A 59 -45.84 19.37 -27.17
N THR A 60 -45.92 19.91 -28.39
CA THR A 60 -47.20 20.17 -29.08
C THR A 60 -47.26 19.35 -30.35
N SER A 61 -48.42 18.74 -30.61
CA SER A 61 -48.71 18.00 -31.83
C SER A 61 -49.56 18.85 -32.77
N SER A 62 -49.13 19.00 -34.02
CA SER A 62 -49.98 19.55 -35.08
C SER A 62 -49.69 18.88 -36.42
N SER A 63 -50.78 18.55 -37.10
CA SER A 63 -50.83 17.82 -38.36
C SER A 63 -50.23 18.59 -39.54
N PHE A 64 -49.49 17.88 -40.41
CA PHE A 64 -49.33 18.25 -41.81
C PHE A 64 -49.67 17.04 -42.70
N GLN A 65 -50.39 17.29 -43.80
CA GLN A 65 -50.66 16.31 -44.86
C GLN A 65 -49.98 16.74 -46.17
N PRO A 66 -49.78 15.81 -47.14
CA PRO A 66 -48.69 15.90 -48.11
C PRO A 66 -49.10 16.40 -49.50
N PRO A 67 -48.11 16.62 -50.38
CA PRO A 67 -48.29 16.35 -51.81
C PRO A 67 -47.22 15.41 -52.43
N ARG A 68 -47.70 14.26 -52.92
CA ARG A 68 -47.38 13.57 -54.19
C ARG A 68 -45.92 13.33 -54.66
N GLN A 69 -45.62 12.03 -54.83
CA GLN A 69 -44.94 11.38 -55.97
C GLN A 69 -43.53 11.85 -56.43
N GLY A 70 -42.54 10.94 -56.44
CA GLY A 70 -41.32 11.15 -57.25
C GLY A 70 -40.11 10.24 -56.97
N ASN A 71 -40.16 8.97 -57.42
CA ASN A 71 -39.02 8.05 -57.65
C ASN A 71 -38.07 7.66 -56.49
N SER A 72 -37.44 6.50 -56.70
CA SER A 72 -36.52 5.80 -55.80
C SER A 72 -35.06 6.24 -55.95
N LEU A 73 -34.26 6.08 -54.88
CA LEU A 73 -33.15 5.11 -54.85
C LEU A 73 -32.48 5.02 -53.45
N LEU A 74 -32.02 3.80 -53.11
CA LEU A 74 -31.02 3.49 -52.07
C LEU A 74 -29.61 3.76 -52.65
N PRO A 75 -28.49 3.83 -51.87
CA PRO A 75 -28.20 2.97 -50.70
C PRO A 75 -27.30 3.56 -49.58
N CYS A 76 -26.80 2.65 -48.74
CA CYS A 76 -25.57 2.73 -47.90
C CYS A 76 -25.58 3.53 -46.59
N LEU A 77 -25.78 2.77 -45.50
CA LEU A 77 -25.20 3.04 -44.19
C LEU A 77 -23.66 3.10 -44.27
N GLY A 78 -23.03 4.00 -43.52
CA GLY A 78 -21.57 4.14 -43.49
C GLY A 78 -21.09 5.30 -42.62
N LEU A 79 -21.35 5.25 -41.31
CA LEU A 79 -20.81 6.22 -40.35
C LEU A 79 -19.92 5.53 -39.31
N TRP A 80 -18.67 6.00 -39.25
CA TRP A 80 -17.71 5.63 -38.22
C TRP A 80 -18.04 6.37 -36.93
N ASN A 81 -17.99 5.67 -35.78
CA ASN A 81 -17.92 6.33 -34.48
C ASN A 81 -16.55 6.06 -33.85
N HIS A 82 -15.67 7.06 -33.94
CA HIS A 82 -14.53 7.23 -33.04
C HIS A 82 -14.81 8.37 -32.07
N LEU A 83 -14.00 8.44 -31.01
CA LEU A 83 -13.90 9.48 -29.98
C LEU A 83 -14.99 9.52 -28.88
N ILE A 84 -14.65 9.81 -27.60
CA ILE A 84 -13.39 9.53 -26.85
C ILE A 84 -13.63 9.65 -25.32
N LEU A 85 -12.62 9.27 -24.53
CA LEU A 85 -12.45 9.40 -23.06
C LEU A 85 -13.43 10.29 -22.26
N VAL A 86 -13.78 9.77 -21.07
CA VAL A 86 -13.71 10.55 -19.82
C VAL A 86 -12.47 10.10 -19.04
N LYS A 87 -11.80 11.02 -18.34
CA LYS A 87 -10.61 10.75 -17.52
C LYS A 87 -10.71 11.53 -16.21
N ILE A 88 -10.97 10.83 -15.10
CA ILE A 88 -11.08 11.42 -13.77
C ILE A 88 -10.18 10.66 -12.78
N ARG A 89 -9.52 11.40 -11.88
CA ARG A 89 -8.74 10.82 -10.76
C ARG A 89 -9.70 10.41 -9.64
N GLY A 90 -9.59 9.17 -9.16
CA GLY A 90 -10.13 8.73 -7.87
C GLY A 90 -11.15 7.59 -7.89
N SER A 91 -11.76 7.28 -9.04
CA SER A 91 -12.70 6.18 -9.23
C SER A 91 -12.00 4.85 -9.57
N LEU A 92 -12.68 3.73 -9.30
CA LEU A 92 -12.33 2.40 -9.82
C LEU A 92 -13.06 2.16 -11.15
N GLU A 93 -12.87 3.06 -12.11
CA GLU A 93 -13.42 2.91 -13.46
C GLU A 93 -12.64 1.83 -14.25
N PRO A 94 -13.31 0.96 -15.03
CA PRO A 94 -12.61 -0.11 -15.75
C PRO A 94 -11.79 0.40 -16.93
N GLU A 95 -10.58 -0.13 -17.10
CA GLU A 95 -9.74 0.16 -18.25
C GLU A 95 -10.09 -0.72 -19.45
N ALA A 96 -10.14 -0.12 -20.64
CA ALA A 96 -10.48 -0.81 -21.88
C ALA A 96 -9.26 -1.57 -22.44
N PHE A 97 -9.44 -2.86 -22.74
CA PHE A 97 -8.39 -3.80 -23.14
C PHE A 97 -7.48 -3.33 -24.30
N TYR A 98 -8.01 -2.56 -25.25
CA TYR A 98 -7.22 -2.01 -26.36
C TYR A 98 -6.27 -0.87 -25.95
N GLY A 99 -6.57 -0.12 -24.88
CA GLY A 99 -5.66 0.89 -24.32
C GLY A 99 -4.43 0.23 -23.70
N VAL A 100 -4.64 -0.84 -22.93
CA VAL A 100 -3.58 -1.65 -22.31
C VAL A 100 -2.55 -2.14 -23.34
N LYS A 101 -2.96 -2.41 -24.59
CA LYS A 101 -2.04 -2.79 -25.67
C LYS A 101 -1.04 -1.71 -26.06
N ALA A 102 -1.47 -0.44 -26.04
CA ALA A 102 -0.63 0.70 -26.39
C ALA A 102 0.29 1.11 -25.22
N ASP A 103 -0.28 1.17 -24.01
CA ASP A 103 0.41 1.72 -22.84
C ASP A 103 1.21 0.66 -22.05
N MET A 104 0.76 -0.60 -22.03
CA MET A 104 1.30 -1.69 -21.18
C MET A 104 1.37 -3.05 -21.92
N PRO A 105 2.17 -3.18 -23.00
CA PRO A 105 2.16 -4.36 -23.89
C PRO A 105 2.44 -5.70 -23.17
N VAL A 106 3.34 -5.73 -22.19
CA VAL A 106 3.66 -6.94 -21.41
C VAL A 106 2.45 -7.45 -20.60
N LEU A 107 1.58 -6.54 -20.14
CA LEU A 107 0.34 -6.89 -19.44
C LEU A 107 -0.72 -7.39 -20.44
N TYR A 108 -0.79 -6.80 -21.64
CA TYR A 108 -1.67 -7.26 -22.71
C TYR A 108 -1.35 -8.70 -23.15
N ASP A 109 -0.08 -9.05 -23.31
CA ASP A 109 0.34 -10.42 -23.67
C ASP A 109 0.01 -11.43 -22.55
N ARG A 110 0.17 -11.04 -21.27
CA ARG A 110 -0.28 -11.86 -20.13
C ARG A 110 -1.79 -12.07 -20.12
N LEU A 111 -2.57 -11.02 -20.38
CA LEU A 111 -4.03 -11.08 -20.45
C LEU A 111 -4.51 -12.00 -21.59
N LEU A 112 -3.90 -11.95 -22.77
CA LEU A 112 -4.21 -12.85 -23.89
C LEU A 112 -3.93 -14.31 -23.52
N LYS A 113 -2.74 -14.61 -22.97
CA LYS A 113 -2.40 -15.97 -22.52
C LYS A 113 -3.37 -16.46 -21.44
N LEU A 114 -3.77 -15.58 -20.51
CA LEU A 114 -4.72 -15.91 -19.46
C LEU A 114 -6.12 -16.20 -20.02
N LYS A 115 -6.55 -15.49 -21.06
CA LYS A 115 -7.80 -15.75 -21.80
C LYS A 115 -7.81 -17.13 -22.45
N GLU A 116 -6.73 -17.51 -23.12
CA GLU A 116 -6.58 -18.83 -23.76
C GLU A 116 -6.61 -19.96 -22.72
N MET A 117 -5.85 -19.81 -21.63
CA MET A 117 -5.83 -20.78 -20.54
C MET A 117 -7.17 -20.89 -19.82
N PHE A 118 -7.88 -19.77 -19.60
CA PHE A 118 -9.22 -19.76 -19.01
C PHE A 118 -10.22 -20.51 -19.89
N ASN A 119 -10.22 -20.25 -21.20
CA ASN A 119 -11.10 -20.95 -22.16
C ASN A 119 -10.77 -22.45 -22.27
N SER A 120 -9.48 -22.82 -22.21
CA SER A 120 -9.08 -24.23 -22.14
C SER A 120 -9.44 -24.91 -20.81
N LYS A 121 -9.74 -24.15 -19.75
CA LYS A 121 -10.04 -24.68 -18.40
C LYS A 121 -11.54 -24.79 -18.12
N PHE A 122 -12.32 -23.80 -18.54
CA PHE A 122 -13.75 -23.69 -18.22
C PHE A 122 -14.68 -23.84 -19.44
N GLY A 123 -14.15 -23.81 -20.68
CA GLY A 123 -14.95 -23.90 -21.91
C GLY A 123 -15.69 -22.60 -22.29
N SER A 124 -15.33 -21.50 -21.64
CA SER A 124 -15.91 -20.16 -21.78
C SER A 124 -14.81 -19.12 -21.83
N VAL A 125 -15.06 -17.93 -22.40
CA VAL A 125 -14.15 -16.78 -22.25
C VAL A 125 -14.45 -16.01 -20.96
N PRO A 126 -13.44 -15.47 -20.27
CA PRO A 126 -13.67 -14.63 -19.10
C PRO A 126 -14.42 -13.36 -19.49
N LYS A 127 -15.31 -12.90 -18.61
CA LYS A 127 -16.14 -11.69 -18.80
C LYS A 127 -15.37 -10.41 -18.50
N PHE A 128 -14.42 -10.47 -17.55
CA PHE A 128 -13.56 -9.36 -17.15
C PHE A 128 -12.29 -9.90 -16.47
N TYR A 129 -11.34 -9.00 -16.21
CA TYR A 129 -10.12 -9.29 -15.46
C TYR A 129 -9.93 -8.27 -14.34
N VAL A 130 -9.15 -8.63 -13.33
CA VAL A 130 -8.77 -7.74 -12.22
C VAL A 130 -7.28 -7.92 -11.94
N ARG A 131 -6.55 -6.81 -11.70
CA ARG A 131 -5.20 -6.85 -11.12
C ARG A 131 -5.16 -6.23 -9.74
N ALA A 132 -4.25 -6.71 -8.90
CA ALA A 132 -3.77 -6.00 -7.71
C ALA A 132 -2.24 -6.19 -7.59
N PRO A 133 -1.44 -5.11 -7.50
CA PRO A 133 0.01 -5.21 -7.45
C PRO A 133 0.52 -5.70 -6.09
N GLY A 134 1.72 -6.30 -6.12
CA GLY A 134 2.56 -6.44 -4.94
C GLY A 134 3.21 -5.10 -4.55
N ARG A 135 4.01 -5.08 -3.49
CA ARG A 135 4.63 -3.84 -3.00
C ARG A 135 6.00 -4.03 -2.37
N VAL A 136 6.82 -3.00 -2.46
CA VAL A 136 8.04 -2.84 -1.65
C VAL A 136 7.77 -1.80 -0.56
N ASN A 137 8.27 -2.06 0.66
CA ASN A 137 8.29 -1.07 1.73
C ASN A 137 9.65 -0.37 1.73
N ILE A 138 9.70 0.93 1.43
CA ILE A 138 10.97 1.65 1.30
C ILE A 138 11.56 1.88 2.69
N ILE A 139 10.73 2.25 3.67
CA ILE A 139 11.08 2.35 5.09
C ILE A 139 9.79 2.40 5.94
N GLY A 140 9.83 1.91 7.18
CA GLY A 140 8.63 1.77 8.02
C GLY A 140 8.22 0.31 8.22
N GLU A 141 9.15 -0.59 8.57
CA GLU A 141 8.81 -2.00 8.79
C GLU A 141 8.15 -2.24 10.15
N HIS A 142 7.21 -3.18 10.23
CA HIS A 142 6.62 -3.65 11.50
C HIS A 142 5.95 -2.59 12.40
N ILE A 143 5.72 -1.37 11.90
CA ILE A 143 5.07 -0.27 12.64
C ILE A 143 3.60 -0.03 12.24
N ASP A 144 3.13 -0.64 11.15
CA ASP A 144 1.79 -0.39 10.60
C ASP A 144 0.66 -0.96 11.49
N TYR A 145 0.83 -2.18 12.01
CA TYR A 145 -0.06 -2.72 13.06
C TYR A 145 0.08 -1.97 14.39
N CYS A 146 1.19 -1.25 14.60
CA CYS A 146 1.38 -0.34 15.74
C CYS A 146 0.78 1.06 15.53
N GLY A 147 0.10 1.31 14.40
CA GLY A 147 -0.64 2.56 14.11
C GLY A 147 0.16 3.60 13.33
N TYR A 148 1.48 3.44 13.22
CA TYR A 148 2.35 4.43 12.60
C TYR A 148 2.36 4.38 11.08
N SER A 149 2.54 5.55 10.48
CA SER A 149 2.65 5.74 9.05
C SER A 149 3.89 5.05 8.46
N VAL A 150 3.78 4.58 7.23
CA VAL A 150 4.80 3.79 6.50
C VAL A 150 4.99 4.31 5.08
N LEU A 151 6.12 3.98 4.43
CA LEU A 151 6.48 4.55 3.12
C LEU A 151 6.70 3.47 2.03
N PRO A 152 5.63 2.78 1.58
CA PRO A 152 5.70 1.80 0.49
C PRO A 152 5.51 2.42 -0.90
N MET A 153 5.79 1.61 -1.92
CA MET A 153 5.27 1.78 -3.28
C MET A 153 4.84 0.43 -3.86
N ALA A 154 3.84 0.43 -4.74
CA ALA A 154 3.50 -0.74 -5.54
C ALA A 154 4.64 -1.06 -6.52
N VAL A 155 4.89 -2.35 -6.75
CA VAL A 155 5.78 -2.82 -7.82
C VAL A 155 4.97 -3.20 -9.07
N GLU A 156 5.64 -3.43 -10.19
CA GLU A 156 4.97 -3.81 -11.45
C GLU A 156 4.36 -5.22 -11.39
N GLN A 157 4.99 -6.14 -10.65
CA GLN A 157 4.50 -7.50 -10.46
C GLN A 157 3.19 -7.50 -9.67
N ASP A 158 2.24 -8.31 -10.14
CA ASP A 158 0.86 -8.35 -9.65
C ASP A 158 0.33 -9.78 -9.46
N ILE A 159 -0.85 -9.86 -8.83
CA ILE A 159 -1.81 -10.92 -9.06
C ILE A 159 -2.82 -10.42 -10.09
N LEU A 160 -3.12 -11.27 -11.08
CA LEU A 160 -4.05 -11.02 -12.17
C LEU A 160 -5.08 -12.17 -12.21
N ILE A 161 -6.37 -11.86 -12.22
CA ILE A 161 -7.45 -12.87 -12.19
C ILE A 161 -8.39 -12.65 -13.37
N ALA A 162 -8.59 -13.68 -14.19
CA ALA A 162 -9.62 -13.76 -15.22
C ALA A 162 -10.88 -14.40 -14.64
N VAL A 163 -12.06 -13.84 -14.93
CA VAL A 163 -13.31 -14.14 -14.20
C VAL A 163 -14.53 -14.34 -15.11
N GLU A 164 -15.31 -15.39 -14.87
CA GLU A 164 -16.67 -15.56 -15.39
C GLU A 164 -17.67 -15.74 -14.22
N PRO A 165 -18.67 -14.86 -14.06
CA PRO A 165 -19.77 -15.08 -13.11
C PRO A 165 -20.74 -16.17 -13.63
N VAL A 166 -21.04 -17.17 -12.81
CA VAL A 166 -21.94 -18.29 -13.18
C VAL A 166 -23.28 -18.24 -12.43
N LYS A 167 -24.29 -18.94 -12.97
CA LYS A 167 -25.66 -19.00 -12.39
C LYS A 167 -25.80 -19.98 -11.22
N THR A 168 -24.80 -20.81 -10.94
CA THR A 168 -24.76 -21.64 -9.73
C THR A 168 -24.21 -20.82 -8.56
N ASN A 169 -24.22 -21.37 -7.35
CA ASN A 169 -23.50 -20.80 -6.20
C ASN A 169 -22.11 -21.44 -6.05
N THR A 170 -21.48 -21.89 -7.15
CA THR A 170 -20.18 -22.57 -7.10
C THR A 170 -19.05 -21.59 -7.32
N LEU A 171 -18.11 -21.51 -6.38
CA LEU A 171 -16.84 -20.80 -6.54
C LEU A 171 -15.78 -21.81 -7.00
N GLN A 172 -15.33 -21.69 -8.26
CA GLN A 172 -14.23 -22.49 -8.82
C GLN A 172 -12.97 -21.63 -8.97
N LEU A 173 -11.88 -22.08 -8.36
CA LEU A 173 -10.58 -21.40 -8.36
C LEU A 173 -9.52 -22.30 -9.00
N SER A 174 -8.89 -21.80 -10.06
CA SER A 174 -7.75 -22.42 -10.73
C SER A 174 -6.57 -21.46 -10.76
N ASN A 175 -5.37 -21.98 -11.01
CA ASN A 175 -4.14 -21.19 -11.10
C ASN A 175 -3.36 -21.51 -12.39
N THR A 176 -2.62 -20.54 -12.93
CA THR A 176 -1.72 -20.77 -14.08
C THR A 176 -0.47 -21.56 -13.69
N ASN A 177 -0.07 -21.53 -12.42
CA ASN A 177 1.06 -22.27 -11.87
C ASN A 177 0.58 -23.59 -11.21
N PRO A 178 1.04 -24.77 -11.67
CA PRO A 178 0.58 -26.08 -11.18
C PRO A 178 0.98 -26.39 -9.72
N LEU A 179 1.81 -25.57 -9.08
CA LEU A 179 2.08 -25.65 -7.63
C LEU A 179 0.86 -25.27 -6.77
N TYR A 180 -0.13 -24.59 -7.36
CA TYR A 180 -1.35 -24.13 -6.70
C TYR A 180 -2.56 -24.91 -7.25
N PRO A 181 -2.94 -26.05 -6.64
CA PRO A 181 -3.95 -26.94 -7.19
C PRO A 181 -5.35 -26.32 -7.17
N ASP A 182 -6.21 -26.76 -8.10
CA ASP A 182 -7.61 -26.33 -8.21
C ASP A 182 -8.38 -26.49 -6.88
N PHE A 183 -9.35 -25.59 -6.66
CA PHE A 183 -10.26 -25.62 -5.52
C PHE A 183 -11.68 -25.28 -5.96
N SER A 184 -12.68 -25.89 -5.31
CA SER A 184 -14.09 -25.60 -5.56
C SER A 184 -14.89 -25.65 -4.25
N THR A 185 -15.74 -24.66 -4.02
CA THR A 185 -16.64 -24.61 -2.85
C THR A 185 -17.99 -23.96 -3.17
N SER A 186 -18.89 -23.93 -2.19
CA SER A 186 -20.11 -23.11 -2.20
C SER A 186 -19.79 -21.66 -1.86
N ALA A 187 -20.18 -20.73 -2.72
CA ALA A 187 -20.10 -19.27 -2.49
C ALA A 187 -20.91 -18.79 -1.26
N ASN A 188 -21.76 -19.66 -0.70
CA ASN A 188 -22.60 -19.38 0.47
C ASN A 188 -22.01 -19.94 1.79
N ASP A 189 -20.93 -20.72 1.75
CA ASP A 189 -20.33 -21.38 2.93
C ASP A 189 -18.79 -21.27 2.90
N ILE A 190 -18.31 -20.10 3.32
CA ILE A 190 -16.89 -19.75 3.26
C ILE A 190 -16.21 -20.02 4.60
N GLN A 191 -15.75 -21.25 4.75
CA GLN A 191 -14.84 -21.68 5.81
C GLN A 191 -13.39 -21.39 5.42
N ILE A 192 -12.59 -20.88 6.38
CA ILE A 192 -11.18 -20.55 6.17
C ILE A 192 -10.37 -21.25 7.27
N ASP A 193 -9.64 -22.28 6.89
CA ASP A 193 -8.79 -23.04 7.82
C ASP A 193 -7.50 -22.27 8.13
N LYS A 194 -7.33 -21.90 9.40
CA LYS A 194 -6.12 -21.24 9.92
C LYS A 194 -5.01 -22.22 10.28
N THR A 195 -5.31 -23.51 10.42
CA THR A 195 -4.31 -24.54 10.81
C THR A 195 -3.41 -24.93 9.65
N LYS A 196 -3.91 -24.82 8.42
CA LYS A 196 -3.16 -25.11 7.19
C LYS A 196 -3.42 -24.03 6.12
N PRO A 197 -2.66 -22.91 6.12
CA PRO A 197 -2.86 -21.82 5.17
C PRO A 197 -2.49 -22.24 3.74
N VAL A 198 -3.50 -22.64 2.97
CA VAL A 198 -3.42 -23.01 1.55
C VAL A 198 -3.77 -21.81 0.66
N TRP A 199 -3.27 -21.81 -0.59
CA TRP A 199 -3.28 -20.62 -1.46
C TRP A 199 -4.68 -20.01 -1.67
N HIS A 200 -5.72 -20.83 -1.82
CA HIS A 200 -7.09 -20.36 -2.03
C HIS A 200 -7.68 -19.67 -0.79
N ASN A 201 -7.19 -19.94 0.43
CA ASN A 201 -7.70 -19.28 1.63
C ASN A 201 -7.49 -17.75 1.57
N TYR A 202 -6.44 -17.26 0.89
CA TYR A 202 -6.26 -15.82 0.66
C TYR A 202 -7.31 -15.23 -0.30
N PHE A 203 -7.73 -15.97 -1.33
CA PHE A 203 -8.88 -15.57 -2.16
C PHE A 203 -10.16 -15.53 -1.31
N LEU A 204 -10.38 -16.56 -0.48
CA LEU A 204 -11.52 -16.64 0.43
C LEU A 204 -11.54 -15.50 1.45
N CYS A 205 -10.39 -15.03 1.96
CA CYS A 205 -10.29 -13.83 2.80
C CYS A 205 -10.84 -12.59 2.09
N GLY A 206 -10.44 -12.36 0.83
CA GLY A 206 -10.91 -11.20 0.03
C GLY A 206 -12.41 -11.27 -0.24
N PHE A 207 -12.88 -12.43 -0.72
CA PHE A 207 -14.30 -12.70 -0.98
C PHE A 207 -15.16 -12.52 0.29
N LYS A 208 -14.76 -13.13 1.40
CA LYS A 208 -15.48 -13.10 2.68
C LYS A 208 -15.56 -11.70 3.27
N GLY A 209 -14.50 -10.90 3.15
CA GLY A 209 -14.50 -9.50 3.60
C GLY A 209 -15.58 -8.65 2.92
N ILE A 210 -15.76 -8.81 1.61
CA ILE A 210 -16.82 -8.11 0.86
C ILE A 210 -18.21 -8.69 1.20
N GLN A 211 -18.32 -10.01 1.26
CA GLN A 211 -19.55 -10.71 1.63
C GLN A 211 -20.11 -10.23 2.98
N GLU A 212 -19.25 -10.14 4.00
CA GLU A 212 -19.62 -9.72 5.35
C GLU A 212 -19.93 -8.22 5.43
N HIS A 213 -19.17 -7.38 4.71
CA HIS A 213 -19.41 -5.92 4.67
C HIS A 213 -20.82 -5.56 4.19
N PHE A 214 -21.36 -6.28 3.20
CA PHE A 214 -22.72 -6.11 2.70
C PHE A 214 -23.76 -7.05 3.35
N GLY A 215 -23.37 -7.86 4.35
CA GLY A 215 -24.28 -8.79 5.06
C GLY A 215 -24.87 -9.91 4.19
N LEU A 216 -24.17 -10.32 3.12
CA LEU A 216 -24.72 -11.19 2.08
C LEU A 216 -24.59 -12.69 2.43
N SER A 217 -25.71 -13.32 2.75
CA SER A 217 -25.74 -14.79 2.98
C SER A 217 -25.67 -15.63 1.70
N LYS A 218 -25.78 -15.01 0.51
CA LYS A 218 -25.68 -15.67 -0.80
C LYS A 218 -25.01 -14.77 -1.81
N LEU A 219 -24.07 -15.33 -2.58
CA LEU A 219 -23.45 -14.66 -3.73
C LEU A 219 -23.55 -15.57 -4.97
N PRO A 220 -23.56 -15.00 -6.19
CA PRO A 220 -23.40 -15.78 -7.40
C PRO A 220 -22.03 -16.49 -7.39
N GLY A 221 -21.99 -17.68 -7.96
CA GLY A 221 -20.75 -18.40 -8.20
C GLY A 221 -19.90 -17.72 -9.28
N MET A 222 -18.65 -18.16 -9.39
CA MET A 222 -17.72 -17.70 -10.41
C MET A 222 -16.68 -18.75 -10.74
N ASN A 223 -16.23 -18.74 -11.99
CA ASN A 223 -15.01 -19.41 -12.43
C ASN A 223 -13.88 -18.37 -12.44
N CYS A 224 -12.77 -18.64 -11.76
CA CYS A 224 -11.59 -17.77 -11.69
C CYS A 224 -10.32 -18.52 -12.09
N LEU A 225 -9.53 -17.94 -13.00
CA LEU A 225 -8.15 -18.36 -13.24
C LEU A 225 -7.20 -17.28 -12.72
N VAL A 226 -6.35 -17.66 -11.78
CA VAL A 226 -5.39 -16.78 -11.10
C VAL A 226 -4.00 -16.93 -11.72
N ASP A 227 -3.39 -15.81 -12.12
CA ASP A 227 -1.99 -15.67 -12.52
C ASP A 227 -1.26 -14.76 -11.52
N GLY A 228 0.02 -15.01 -11.28
CA GLY A 228 0.80 -14.24 -10.31
C GLY A 228 2.27 -14.16 -10.67
N THR A 229 2.80 -12.93 -10.74
CA THR A 229 4.20 -12.65 -11.07
C THR A 229 5.03 -12.15 -9.89
N ILE A 230 4.37 -11.86 -8.76
CA ILE A 230 5.04 -11.52 -7.50
C ILE A 230 5.74 -12.79 -6.97
N PRO A 231 7.06 -12.79 -6.70
CA PRO A 231 7.72 -13.93 -6.08
C PRO A 231 7.02 -14.32 -4.77
N PRO A 232 6.55 -15.57 -4.60
CA PRO A 232 5.80 -15.98 -3.41
C PRO A 232 6.68 -15.94 -2.15
N SER A 233 6.04 -15.81 -0.99
CA SER A 233 6.70 -15.85 0.34
C SER A 233 7.86 -14.86 0.56
N SER A 234 8.03 -13.87 -0.34
CA SER A 234 9.27 -13.09 -0.52
C SER A 234 9.29 -11.72 0.18
N GLY A 235 8.31 -11.42 1.03
CA GLY A 235 8.16 -10.07 1.61
C GLY A 235 7.47 -9.04 0.69
N LEU A 236 7.29 -9.33 -0.61
CA LEU A 236 6.66 -8.45 -1.62
C LEU A 236 5.11 -8.50 -1.68
N SER A 237 4.47 -9.03 -0.63
CA SER A 237 3.00 -8.99 -0.43
C SER A 237 2.13 -9.73 -1.46
N SER A 238 2.62 -10.87 -1.96
CA SER A 238 1.84 -11.77 -2.83
C SER A 238 0.52 -12.25 -2.19
N SER A 239 0.46 -12.36 -0.85
CA SER A 239 -0.78 -12.71 -0.12
C SER A 239 -1.80 -11.59 -0.20
N SER A 240 -1.42 -10.38 0.22
CA SER A 240 -2.29 -9.21 0.24
C SER A 240 -2.74 -8.80 -1.16
N ALA A 241 -1.88 -8.94 -2.18
CA ALA A 241 -2.28 -8.77 -3.57
C ALA A 241 -3.39 -9.77 -3.98
N LEU A 242 -3.29 -11.04 -3.59
CA LEU A 242 -4.35 -12.03 -3.85
C LEU A 242 -5.65 -11.72 -3.09
N VAL A 243 -5.56 -11.29 -1.82
CA VAL A 243 -6.73 -10.83 -1.02
C VAL A 243 -7.40 -9.63 -1.67
N CYS A 244 -6.63 -8.60 -2.03
CA CYS A 244 -7.13 -7.36 -2.65
C CYS A 244 -7.74 -7.63 -4.03
N CYS A 245 -7.09 -8.48 -4.84
CA CYS A 245 -7.62 -8.87 -6.14
C CYS A 245 -8.93 -9.67 -5.99
N ALA A 246 -9.03 -10.60 -5.04
CA ALA A 246 -10.25 -11.37 -4.78
C ALA A 246 -11.39 -10.49 -4.24
N GLY A 247 -11.09 -9.51 -3.37
CA GLY A 247 -12.05 -8.50 -2.94
C GLY A 247 -12.57 -7.65 -4.10
N LEU A 248 -11.66 -7.15 -4.96
CA LEU A 248 -12.01 -6.36 -6.13
C LEU A 248 -12.77 -7.17 -7.21
N VAL A 249 -12.47 -8.47 -7.37
CA VAL A 249 -13.31 -9.40 -8.15
C VAL A 249 -14.71 -9.49 -7.56
N THR A 250 -14.83 -9.70 -6.25
CA THR A 250 -16.13 -9.94 -5.58
C THR A 250 -17.04 -8.72 -5.65
N ILE A 251 -16.53 -7.51 -5.40
CA ILE A 251 -17.32 -6.27 -5.53
C ILE A 251 -17.77 -6.03 -6.99
N THR A 252 -16.91 -6.32 -7.97
CA THR A 252 -17.21 -6.18 -9.40
C THR A 252 -18.35 -7.11 -9.84
N ILE A 253 -18.38 -8.35 -9.33
CA ILE A 253 -19.48 -9.30 -9.61
C ILE A 253 -20.81 -8.84 -9.02
N LEU A 254 -20.78 -8.24 -7.82
CA LEU A 254 -21.96 -7.72 -7.15
C LEU A 254 -22.54 -6.47 -7.84
N GLY A 255 -21.78 -5.80 -8.71
CA GLY A 255 -22.19 -4.52 -9.30
C GLY A 255 -22.36 -3.39 -8.27
N MET A 256 -21.71 -3.53 -7.12
CA MET A 256 -21.72 -2.57 -6.02
C MET A 256 -20.48 -1.67 -6.08
N ASN A 257 -20.51 -0.55 -5.36
CA ASN A 257 -19.40 0.40 -5.32
C ASN A 257 -18.81 0.50 -3.92
N LEU A 258 -17.49 0.60 -3.85
CA LEU A 258 -16.70 0.95 -2.67
C LEU A 258 -15.54 1.86 -3.11
N SER A 259 -15.10 2.76 -2.23
CA SER A 259 -13.86 3.50 -2.46
C SER A 259 -12.64 2.59 -2.32
N LYS A 260 -11.51 3.02 -2.90
CA LYS A 260 -10.20 2.38 -2.71
C LYS A 260 -9.78 2.30 -1.24
N VAL A 261 -10.22 3.24 -0.41
CA VAL A 261 -9.96 3.29 1.04
C VAL A 261 -10.75 2.19 1.76
N GLU A 262 -12.06 2.10 1.52
CA GLU A 262 -12.90 1.04 2.11
C GLU A 262 -12.43 -0.36 1.70
N LEU A 263 -12.07 -0.54 0.42
CA LEU A 263 -11.52 -1.81 -0.08
C LEU A 263 -10.21 -2.20 0.61
N ALA A 264 -9.28 -1.25 0.78
CA ALA A 264 -8.04 -1.46 1.52
C ALA A 264 -8.32 -1.86 2.98
N GLU A 265 -9.19 -1.13 3.69
CA GLU A 265 -9.53 -1.45 5.07
C GLU A 265 -10.25 -2.80 5.23
N ILE A 266 -11.18 -3.14 4.33
CA ILE A 266 -11.88 -4.42 4.35
C ILE A 266 -10.88 -5.56 4.13
N CYS A 267 -9.99 -5.45 3.15
CA CYS A 267 -8.97 -6.46 2.87
C CYS A 267 -7.94 -6.58 4.00
N ALA A 268 -7.54 -5.47 4.63
CA ALA A 268 -6.64 -5.47 5.79
C ALA A 268 -7.27 -6.14 7.02
N ARG A 269 -8.58 -5.98 7.23
CA ARG A 269 -9.34 -6.72 8.25
C ARG A 269 -9.49 -8.20 7.88
N SER A 270 -9.83 -8.52 6.63
CA SER A 270 -10.18 -9.87 6.22
C SER A 270 -8.98 -10.78 5.94
N GLU A 271 -7.79 -10.26 5.60
CA GLU A 271 -6.56 -11.09 5.52
C GLU A 271 -6.24 -11.76 6.87
N ARG A 272 -6.63 -11.16 8.01
CA ARG A 272 -6.52 -11.79 9.33
C ARG A 272 -7.36 -13.08 9.49
N TYR A 273 -8.27 -13.38 8.58
CA TYR A 273 -8.88 -14.71 8.51
C TYR A 273 -7.88 -15.83 8.17
N ILE A 274 -6.70 -15.54 7.61
CA ILE A 274 -5.63 -16.54 7.47
C ILE A 274 -4.92 -16.85 8.80
N GLY A 275 -5.04 -15.98 9.81
CA GLY A 275 -4.41 -16.13 11.12
C GLY A 275 -3.25 -15.17 11.41
N THR A 276 -2.82 -14.33 10.46
CA THR A 276 -1.80 -13.29 10.68
C THR A 276 -2.42 -12.01 11.24
N GLU A 277 -1.90 -11.50 12.35
CA GLU A 277 -2.36 -10.27 13.01
C GLU A 277 -1.75 -8.99 12.35
N GLY A 278 -1.69 -8.96 11.03
CA GLY A 278 -1.05 -7.90 10.24
C GLY A 278 -1.72 -6.53 10.34
N GLY A 279 -1.00 -5.48 9.95
CA GLY A 279 -1.52 -4.11 9.92
C GLY A 279 -2.38 -3.85 8.69
N GLY A 280 -2.09 -2.78 7.96
CA GLY A 280 -2.86 -2.35 6.79
C GLY A 280 -2.01 -1.82 5.62
N MET A 281 -0.67 -1.83 5.73
CA MET A 281 0.23 -1.28 4.72
C MET A 281 -0.01 -1.89 3.34
N ASP A 282 0.00 -3.22 3.27
CA ASP A 282 0.11 -3.98 2.02
C ASP A 282 -1.15 -3.83 1.15
N GLN A 283 -2.32 -3.85 1.79
CA GLN A 283 -3.61 -3.69 1.13
C GLN A 283 -3.83 -2.22 0.73
N SER A 284 -3.45 -1.29 1.62
CA SER A 284 -3.53 0.15 1.36
C SER A 284 -2.75 0.55 0.12
N ILE A 285 -1.48 0.19 0.02
CA ILE A 285 -0.69 0.53 -1.17
C ILE A 285 -1.15 -0.23 -2.42
N SER A 286 -1.64 -1.47 -2.29
CA SER A 286 -2.17 -2.22 -3.44
C SER A 286 -3.37 -1.52 -4.09
N PHE A 287 -4.26 -0.88 -3.32
CA PHE A 287 -5.36 -0.06 -3.88
C PHE A 287 -4.98 1.39 -4.19
N LEU A 288 -4.20 2.05 -3.32
CA LEU A 288 -3.97 3.50 -3.31
C LEU A 288 -2.69 3.96 -4.03
N ALA A 289 -1.87 3.05 -4.57
CA ALA A 289 -0.72 3.42 -5.39
C ALA A 289 -1.13 4.10 -6.71
N GLU A 290 -0.30 5.03 -7.16
CA GLU A 290 -0.39 5.73 -8.44
C GLU A 290 1.00 5.73 -9.08
N GLU A 291 1.08 5.59 -10.40
CA GLU A 291 2.36 5.43 -11.08
C GLU A 291 3.26 6.67 -10.94
N GLY A 292 4.55 6.44 -10.68
CA GLY A 292 5.58 7.49 -10.59
C GLY A 292 5.72 8.16 -9.23
N THR A 293 4.89 7.82 -8.22
CA THR A 293 4.99 8.37 -6.86
C THR A 293 4.93 7.25 -5.81
N ALA A 294 5.79 7.31 -4.79
CA ALA A 294 5.58 6.50 -3.59
C ALA A 294 4.48 7.13 -2.73
N LYS A 295 3.97 6.43 -1.72
CA LYS A 295 2.97 6.99 -0.80
C LYS A 295 3.47 6.87 0.64
N LEU A 296 3.37 7.95 1.40
CA LEU A 296 3.21 7.83 2.85
C LEU A 296 1.79 7.31 3.09
N ILE A 297 1.67 6.09 3.57
CA ILE A 297 0.40 5.54 4.06
C ILE A 297 0.30 5.86 5.55
N GLU A 298 -0.76 6.55 5.93
CA GLU A 298 -1.09 6.90 7.32
C GLU A 298 -2.36 6.16 7.74
N PHE A 299 -2.51 5.82 9.02
CA PHE A 299 -3.65 5.05 9.52
C PHE A 299 -4.53 5.88 10.46
N SER A 300 -5.76 5.40 10.72
CA SER A 300 -6.70 5.96 11.71
C SER A 300 -6.91 7.50 11.66
N PRO A 301 -7.35 8.09 10.53
CA PRO A 301 -7.96 7.45 9.36
C PRO A 301 -6.95 7.11 8.26
N LEU A 302 -7.27 6.08 7.47
CA LEU A 302 -6.46 5.64 6.33
C LEU A 302 -6.32 6.76 5.28
N ARG A 303 -5.08 7.20 5.04
CA ARG A 303 -4.71 8.24 4.07
C ARG A 303 -3.47 7.82 3.28
N ALA A 304 -3.33 8.33 2.06
CA ALA A 304 -2.17 8.10 1.21
C ALA A 304 -1.70 9.44 0.61
N THR A 305 -0.51 9.88 1.02
CA THR A 305 0.09 11.16 0.62
C THR A 305 1.31 10.92 -0.27
N ASP A 306 1.41 11.60 -1.40
CA ASP A 306 2.53 11.47 -2.35
C ASP A 306 3.91 11.70 -1.71
N VAL A 307 4.86 10.84 -2.05
CA VAL A 307 6.29 11.02 -1.77
C VAL A 307 7.07 10.86 -3.07
N LYS A 308 7.60 11.98 -3.58
CA LYS A 308 8.42 12.00 -4.78
C LYS A 308 9.82 11.47 -4.46
N LEU A 309 10.20 10.37 -5.10
CA LEU A 309 11.50 9.73 -4.93
C LEU A 309 12.63 10.51 -5.67
N PRO A 310 13.90 10.40 -5.23
CA PRO A 310 15.01 11.12 -5.86
C PRO A 310 15.30 10.63 -7.29
N SER A 311 15.42 11.56 -8.24
CA SER A 311 15.62 11.23 -9.66
C SER A 311 17.03 10.74 -10.03
N GLY A 312 18.00 10.82 -9.11
CA GLY A 312 19.38 10.36 -9.31
C GLY A 312 19.64 8.91 -8.90
N ALA A 313 18.62 8.17 -8.46
CA ALA A 313 18.75 6.80 -8.00
C ALA A 313 17.52 5.96 -8.36
N VAL A 314 17.70 4.64 -8.35
CA VAL A 314 16.69 3.64 -8.68
C VAL A 314 16.61 2.64 -7.51
N PHE A 315 15.40 2.19 -7.20
CA PHE A 315 15.21 1.11 -6.24
C PHE A 315 15.39 -0.24 -6.92
N VAL A 316 16.20 -1.11 -6.32
CA VAL A 316 16.45 -2.47 -6.81
C VAL A 316 16.01 -3.47 -5.75
N ILE A 317 15.23 -4.45 -6.17
CA ILE A 317 14.76 -5.56 -5.34
C ILE A 317 15.67 -6.76 -5.57
N ALA A 318 16.16 -7.36 -4.49
CA ALA A 318 16.95 -8.59 -4.55
C ALA A 318 16.38 -9.63 -3.56
N ASN A 319 15.97 -10.79 -4.06
CA ASN A 319 15.38 -11.86 -3.26
C ASN A 319 16.48 -12.76 -2.66
N SER A 320 16.52 -12.92 -1.33
CA SER A 320 17.44 -13.85 -0.65
C SER A 320 17.24 -15.32 -1.06
N CYS A 321 16.07 -15.64 -1.62
CA CYS A 321 15.61 -16.99 -1.95
C CYS A 321 15.35 -17.88 -0.72
N VAL A 322 15.28 -17.28 0.48
CA VAL A 322 14.65 -17.89 1.66
C VAL A 322 13.17 -17.53 1.63
N GLU A 323 12.29 -18.52 1.57
CA GLU A 323 10.84 -18.28 1.64
C GLU A 323 10.35 -18.18 3.08
N MET A 324 9.58 -17.13 3.41
CA MET A 324 8.92 -16.97 4.71
C MET A 324 7.40 -16.84 4.58
N ASN A 325 6.69 -17.92 4.91
CA ASN A 325 5.24 -17.93 5.04
C ASN A 325 4.82 -17.51 6.47
N LYS A 326 4.34 -16.26 6.59
CA LYS A 326 3.93 -15.64 7.86
C LYS A 326 2.70 -16.30 8.49
N ALA A 327 1.83 -16.92 7.70
CA ALA A 327 0.65 -17.62 8.22
C ALA A 327 0.99 -19.02 8.76
N ALA A 328 2.12 -19.60 8.34
CA ALA A 328 2.58 -20.92 8.77
C ALA A 328 3.53 -20.89 9.98
N THR A 329 3.85 -19.70 10.52
CA THR A 329 4.81 -19.52 11.63
C THR A 329 4.26 -18.53 12.67
N SER A 330 4.75 -18.62 13.92
CA SER A 330 4.35 -17.69 14.99
C SER A 330 5.14 -16.38 14.99
N HIS A 331 6.32 -16.32 14.36
CA HIS A 331 7.27 -15.20 14.43
C HIS A 331 6.61 -13.82 14.25
N PHE A 332 5.78 -13.67 13.21
CA PHE A 332 5.08 -12.42 12.93
C PHE A 332 4.09 -12.05 14.05
N ASN A 333 3.21 -12.97 14.45
CA ASN A 333 2.22 -12.70 15.50
C ASN A 333 2.87 -12.46 16.86
N THR A 334 3.99 -13.14 17.18
CA THR A 334 4.78 -12.89 18.39
C THR A 334 5.24 -11.44 18.46
N ARG A 335 5.71 -10.86 17.34
CA ARG A 335 6.10 -9.44 17.28
C ARG A 335 4.91 -8.49 17.48
N VAL A 336 3.75 -8.79 16.90
CA VAL A 336 2.51 -8.02 17.15
C VAL A 336 2.11 -8.07 18.62
N MET A 337 2.24 -9.24 19.28
CA MET A 337 1.96 -9.37 20.71
C MET A 337 2.99 -8.62 21.56
N GLU A 338 4.29 -8.74 21.29
CA GLU A 338 5.34 -8.00 22.01
C GLU A 338 5.08 -6.47 21.94
N CYS A 339 4.71 -5.92 20.78
CA CYS A 339 4.33 -4.51 20.65
C CYS A 339 3.05 -4.15 21.42
N ARG A 340 2.01 -4.99 21.36
CA ARG A 340 0.75 -4.79 22.11
C ARG A 340 0.95 -4.82 23.62
N LEU A 341 1.82 -5.71 24.11
CA LEU A 341 2.18 -5.80 25.53
C LEU A 341 3.05 -4.62 25.96
N ALA A 342 4.02 -4.21 25.16
CA ALA A 342 4.82 -3.00 25.41
C ALA A 342 3.91 -1.76 25.52
N ALA A 343 2.96 -1.58 24.60
CA ALA A 343 1.99 -0.50 24.65
C ALA A 343 1.16 -0.51 25.94
N LYS A 344 0.63 -1.67 26.36
CA LYS A 344 -0.11 -1.80 27.62
C LYS A 344 0.73 -1.49 28.85
N LEU A 345 2.01 -1.89 28.89
CA LEU A 345 2.91 -1.55 30.01
C LEU A 345 3.28 -0.06 30.02
N LEU A 346 3.60 0.54 28.87
CA LEU A 346 3.91 1.97 28.74
C LEU A 346 2.71 2.84 29.16
N ALA A 347 1.51 2.50 28.69
CA ALA A 347 0.26 3.14 29.10
C ALA A 347 0.08 3.06 30.63
N LYS A 348 0.23 1.88 31.22
CA LYS A 348 0.07 1.70 32.68
C LYS A 348 1.13 2.47 33.47
N TYR A 349 2.38 2.49 33.00
CA TYR A 349 3.48 3.24 33.63
C TYR A 349 3.19 4.74 33.67
N LYS A 350 2.60 5.31 32.61
CA LYS A 350 2.18 6.73 32.55
C LYS A 350 0.78 6.99 33.13
N GLY A 351 0.13 6.00 33.75
CA GLY A 351 -1.17 6.16 34.41
C GLY A 351 -2.38 6.19 33.47
N LEU A 352 -2.22 5.83 32.20
CA LEU A 352 -3.29 5.75 31.20
C LEU A 352 -4.13 4.47 31.35
N GLN A 353 -5.29 4.44 30.68
CA GLN A 353 -6.25 3.32 30.70
C GLN A 353 -5.80 2.17 29.78
N TRP A 354 -4.68 1.54 30.14
CA TRP A 354 -4.02 0.45 29.40
C TRP A 354 -4.94 -0.70 28.96
N GLY A 355 -6.08 -0.91 29.63
CA GLY A 355 -7.06 -1.95 29.28
C GLY A 355 -7.52 -1.85 27.81
N GLN A 356 -7.79 -0.63 27.34
CA GLN A 356 -8.26 -0.38 25.96
C GLN A 356 -7.13 -0.24 24.93
N VAL A 357 -5.93 0.16 25.35
CA VAL A 357 -4.75 0.33 24.49
C VAL A 357 -4.36 -0.97 23.79
N LEU A 358 -4.20 -0.93 22.46
CA LEU A 358 -3.78 -2.04 21.60
C LEU A 358 -2.46 -1.75 20.86
N ARG A 359 -2.04 -0.48 20.74
CA ARG A 359 -0.92 -0.05 19.87
C ARG A 359 0.02 0.94 20.56
N LEU A 360 1.24 1.03 20.02
CA LEU A 360 2.28 1.95 20.51
C LEU A 360 2.04 3.41 20.10
N GLU A 361 1.37 3.66 18.97
CA GLU A 361 0.95 5.00 18.54
C GLU A 361 -0.12 5.59 19.46
N GLU A 362 -1.12 4.79 19.86
CA GLU A 362 -2.17 5.20 20.82
C GLU A 362 -1.56 5.75 22.13
N VAL A 363 -0.46 5.16 22.63
CA VAL A 363 0.24 5.65 23.83
C VAL A 363 0.93 6.99 23.59
N GLN A 364 1.49 7.22 22.40
CA GLN A 364 2.07 8.53 22.05
C GLN A 364 0.97 9.59 21.94
N ALA A 365 -0.14 9.26 21.28
CA ALA A 365 -1.27 10.15 21.04
C ALA A 365 -1.94 10.59 22.35
N ASP A 366 -2.21 9.65 23.26
CA ASP A 366 -2.78 9.93 24.60
C ASP A 366 -1.88 10.82 25.47
N LEU A 367 -0.55 10.77 25.26
CA LEU A 367 0.43 11.57 25.99
C LEU A 367 0.73 12.93 25.33
N GLY A 368 0.50 13.06 24.02
CA GLY A 368 0.77 14.29 23.26
C GLY A 368 2.26 14.62 23.08
N VAL A 369 3.14 13.61 23.12
CA VAL A 369 4.62 13.75 23.10
C VAL A 369 5.24 13.39 21.75
N SER A 370 6.52 13.75 21.54
CA SER A 370 7.32 13.36 20.37
C SER A 370 7.75 11.87 20.39
N LEU A 371 8.24 11.37 19.25
CA LEU A 371 8.79 10.01 19.14
C LEU A 371 10.10 9.88 19.92
N GLU A 372 10.86 10.96 19.97
CA GLU A 372 12.11 11.10 20.72
C GLU A 372 11.85 11.05 22.23
N GLU A 373 10.76 11.68 22.71
CA GLU A 373 10.27 11.51 24.09
C GLU A 373 9.74 10.10 24.34
N MET A 374 9.03 9.47 23.40
CA MET A 374 8.61 8.06 23.55
C MET A 374 9.80 7.10 23.65
N LEU A 375 10.93 7.40 22.99
CA LEU A 375 12.16 6.63 23.15
C LEU A 375 12.78 6.79 24.54
N LEU A 376 12.69 7.96 25.17
CA LEU A 376 13.10 8.16 26.58
C LEU A 376 12.15 7.45 27.54
N ILE A 377 10.83 7.62 27.35
CA ILE A 377 9.79 6.95 28.13
C ILE A 377 9.93 5.42 28.06
N THR A 378 10.37 4.87 26.92
CA THR A 378 10.67 3.44 26.76
C THR A 378 11.85 2.98 27.61
N GLU A 379 12.86 3.84 27.85
CA GLU A 379 14.00 3.54 28.73
C GLU A 379 13.58 3.53 30.20
N ASP A 380 12.75 4.50 30.63
CA ASP A 380 12.32 4.63 32.03
C ASP A 380 11.31 3.55 32.46
N ALA A 381 10.59 2.95 31.51
CA ALA A 381 9.38 2.15 31.76
C ALA A 381 9.51 0.65 31.44
N LEU A 382 10.39 0.27 30.52
CA LEU A 382 10.58 -1.13 30.10
C LEU A 382 12.05 -1.53 30.32
N HIS A 383 12.30 -2.60 31.07
CA HIS A 383 13.66 -3.12 31.23
C HIS A 383 14.11 -3.88 29.97
N PRO A 384 15.42 -3.94 29.68
CA PRO A 384 15.94 -4.57 28.46
C PRO A 384 15.86 -6.10 28.49
N GLU A 385 15.74 -6.74 29.65
CA GLU A 385 15.62 -8.21 29.71
C GLU A 385 14.23 -8.70 29.25
N PRO A 386 14.11 -9.92 28.69
CA PRO A 386 12.83 -10.44 28.21
C PRO A 386 11.86 -10.73 29.36
N TYR A 387 10.65 -10.19 29.27
CA TYR A 387 9.57 -10.35 30.26
C TYR A 387 8.96 -11.76 30.19
N SER A 388 8.61 -12.35 31.34
CA SER A 388 7.82 -13.59 31.39
C SER A 388 6.29 -13.33 31.39
N PRO A 389 5.44 -14.32 31.03
CA PRO A 389 3.99 -14.24 31.19
C PRO A 389 3.55 -13.80 32.59
N GLU A 390 4.17 -14.35 33.64
CA GLU A 390 3.88 -14.08 35.06
C GLU A 390 4.25 -12.65 35.43
N GLU A 391 5.37 -12.14 34.91
CA GLU A 391 5.80 -10.77 35.11
C GLU A 391 4.85 -9.78 34.41
N VAL A 392 4.48 -10.02 33.15
CA VAL A 392 3.50 -9.18 32.45
C VAL A 392 2.15 -9.20 33.18
N CYS A 393 1.71 -10.36 33.67
CA CYS A 393 0.50 -10.49 34.50
C CYS A 393 0.59 -9.67 35.79
N LYS A 394 1.71 -9.74 36.51
CA LYS A 394 1.99 -8.95 37.72
C LYS A 394 2.04 -7.45 37.44
N CYS A 395 2.71 -7.03 36.36
CA CYS A 395 2.79 -5.64 35.93
C CYS A 395 1.41 -5.09 35.58
N LEU A 396 0.60 -5.81 34.80
CA LEU A 396 -0.75 -5.38 34.41
C LEU A 396 -1.80 -5.53 35.51
N GLY A 397 -1.63 -6.47 36.43
CA GLY A 397 -2.58 -6.76 37.52
C GLY A 397 -3.70 -7.70 37.09
N ILE A 398 -3.38 -8.71 36.28
CA ILE A 398 -4.31 -9.70 35.72
C ILE A 398 -3.84 -11.13 35.98
N SER A 399 -4.71 -12.12 35.77
CA SER A 399 -4.35 -13.53 35.80
C SER A 399 -3.72 -14.02 34.49
N LEU A 400 -2.95 -15.12 34.57
CA LEU A 400 -2.45 -15.85 33.40
C LEU A 400 -3.57 -16.35 32.48
N GLN A 401 -4.79 -16.57 33.00
CA GLN A 401 -5.94 -16.98 32.21
C GLN A 401 -6.44 -15.82 31.35
N GLU A 402 -6.61 -14.63 31.92
CA GLU A 402 -6.99 -13.42 31.17
C GLU A 402 -5.92 -13.06 30.12
N PHE A 403 -4.64 -13.12 30.50
CA PHE A 403 -3.51 -12.89 29.59
C PHE A 403 -3.55 -13.82 28.36
N ARG A 404 -3.70 -15.14 28.55
CA ARG A 404 -3.77 -16.12 27.46
C ARG A 404 -5.05 -16.05 26.62
N THR A 405 -6.18 -15.65 27.21
CA THR A 405 -7.50 -15.71 26.54
C THR A 405 -8.00 -14.39 25.98
N GLN A 406 -7.52 -13.24 26.49
CA GLN A 406 -8.00 -11.90 26.10
C GLN A 406 -6.92 -11.03 25.45
N ILE A 407 -5.63 -11.36 25.58
CA ILE A 407 -4.53 -10.52 25.07
C ILE A 407 -3.70 -11.23 24.00
N LEU A 408 -3.28 -12.48 24.27
CA LEU A 408 -2.48 -13.27 23.32
C LEU A 408 -3.34 -13.85 22.18
N SER A 409 -2.75 -13.91 20.98
CA SER A 409 -3.31 -14.65 19.84
C SER A 409 -3.12 -16.17 19.99
N PRO A 410 -3.94 -17.02 19.34
CA PRO A 410 -3.89 -18.47 19.55
C PRO A 410 -2.51 -19.11 19.30
N ASN A 411 -1.78 -18.70 18.26
CA ASN A 411 -0.43 -19.19 17.96
C ASN A 411 0.69 -18.49 18.74
N THR A 412 0.35 -17.77 19.82
CA THR A 412 1.30 -17.11 20.73
C THR A 412 1.10 -17.46 22.21
N GLN A 413 0.15 -18.33 22.56
CA GLN A 413 -0.17 -18.67 23.96
C GLN A 413 0.96 -19.39 24.71
N ASP A 414 1.85 -20.06 23.96
CA ASP A 414 3.03 -20.79 24.47
C ASP A 414 4.33 -19.97 24.43
N VAL A 415 4.26 -18.67 24.11
CA VAL A 415 5.45 -17.79 24.13
C VAL A 415 5.87 -17.52 25.57
N LEU A 416 7.09 -17.95 25.92
CA LEU A 416 7.62 -17.91 27.28
C LEU A 416 8.35 -16.59 27.63
N LEU A 417 8.74 -15.79 26.63
CA LEU A 417 9.57 -14.59 26.80
C LEU A 417 9.16 -13.51 25.78
N PHE A 418 9.04 -12.26 26.24
CA PHE A 418 8.65 -11.10 25.42
C PHE A 418 9.66 -9.96 25.53
N LYS A 419 10.32 -9.56 24.43
CA LYS A 419 11.34 -8.50 24.38
C LYS A 419 10.73 -7.11 24.18
N LEU A 420 9.91 -6.71 25.15
CA LEU A 420 9.05 -5.51 25.08
C LEU A 420 9.83 -4.22 24.78
N TYR A 421 10.94 -4.00 25.49
CA TYR A 421 11.81 -2.83 25.32
C TYR A 421 12.34 -2.71 23.89
N GLN A 422 12.93 -3.78 23.34
CA GLN A 422 13.53 -3.76 22.01
C GLN A 422 12.48 -3.53 20.91
N ARG A 423 11.28 -4.10 21.07
CA ARG A 423 10.20 -3.90 20.08
C ARG A 423 9.67 -2.47 20.10
N ALA A 424 9.51 -1.88 21.29
CA ALA A 424 9.16 -0.46 21.44
C ALA A 424 10.24 0.47 20.85
N LYS A 425 11.53 0.26 21.20
CA LYS A 425 12.67 1.02 20.65
C LYS A 425 12.75 0.94 19.12
N HIS A 426 12.51 -0.24 18.54
CA HIS A 426 12.42 -0.39 17.09
C HIS A 426 11.29 0.48 16.53
N VAL A 427 10.05 0.29 17.00
CA VAL A 427 8.85 0.93 16.43
C VAL A 427 8.93 2.46 16.50
N PHE A 428 9.23 3.04 17.66
CA PHE A 428 9.29 4.51 17.77
C PHE A 428 10.43 5.12 16.94
N SER A 429 11.59 4.44 16.85
CA SER A 429 12.70 4.94 16.03
C SER A 429 12.47 4.74 14.52
N GLU A 430 11.78 3.67 14.11
CA GLU A 430 11.43 3.41 12.71
C GLU A 430 10.35 4.40 12.23
N ALA A 431 9.36 4.73 13.07
CA ALA A 431 8.40 5.79 12.78
C ALA A 431 9.09 7.15 12.59
N SER A 432 10.10 7.49 13.41
CA SER A 432 10.84 8.75 13.24
C SER A 432 11.66 8.72 11.94
N ARG A 433 12.27 7.58 11.59
CA ARG A 433 12.95 7.40 10.29
C ARG A 433 12.03 7.56 9.08
N VAL A 434 10.76 7.11 9.14
CA VAL A 434 9.76 7.34 8.07
C VAL A 434 9.51 8.83 7.85
N LEU A 435 9.27 9.58 8.93
CA LEU A 435 9.00 11.02 8.86
C LEU A 435 10.22 11.80 8.35
N GLN A 436 11.43 11.42 8.79
CA GLN A 436 12.69 11.96 8.29
C GLN A 436 12.90 11.66 6.79
N PHE A 437 12.63 10.43 6.35
CA PHE A 437 12.75 10.02 4.94
C PHE A 437 11.83 10.83 4.04
N LYS A 438 10.54 10.98 4.42
CA LYS A 438 9.59 11.84 3.71
C LYS A 438 10.09 13.29 3.66
N LYS A 439 10.51 13.85 4.80
CA LYS A 439 11.01 15.23 4.88
C LYS A 439 12.20 15.48 3.94
N ILE A 440 13.18 14.56 3.90
CA ILE A 440 14.33 14.67 3.00
C ILE A 440 13.91 14.59 1.52
N CYS A 441 12.89 13.80 1.18
CA CYS A 441 12.32 13.77 -0.18
C CYS A 441 11.61 15.09 -0.56
N GLU A 442 11.03 15.80 0.41
CA GLU A 442 10.36 17.10 0.20
C GLU A 442 11.35 18.28 0.15
N GLU A 443 12.39 18.28 0.99
CA GLU A 443 13.44 19.32 1.02
C GLU A 443 14.48 19.16 -0.09
N ALA A 444 14.66 17.92 -0.60
CA ALA A 444 15.56 17.56 -1.70
C ALA A 444 16.99 18.17 -1.62
N PRO A 445 17.70 18.06 -0.48
CA PRO A 445 19.06 18.60 -0.33
C PRO A 445 20.06 17.98 -1.30
N GLY A 446 21.20 18.64 -1.53
CA GLY A 446 22.22 18.22 -2.50
C GLY A 446 22.76 16.80 -2.30
N ASN A 447 22.71 16.26 -1.08
CA ASN A 447 23.09 14.89 -0.74
C ASN A 447 21.88 13.97 -0.39
N THR A 448 20.68 14.25 -0.93
CA THR A 448 19.43 13.47 -0.71
C THR A 448 19.66 11.95 -0.71
N VAL A 449 20.32 11.40 -1.74
CA VAL A 449 20.48 9.94 -1.90
C VAL A 449 21.37 9.31 -0.82
N GLU A 450 22.30 10.08 -0.26
CA GLU A 450 23.16 9.66 0.87
C GLU A 450 22.33 9.59 2.16
N LEU A 451 21.63 10.68 2.52
CA LEU A 451 20.80 10.76 3.73
C LEU A 451 19.66 9.73 3.74
N LEU A 452 18.95 9.56 2.61
CA LEU A 452 17.93 8.52 2.46
C LEU A 452 18.55 7.11 2.56
N GLY A 453 19.78 6.95 2.06
CA GLY A 453 20.55 5.72 2.19
C GLY A 453 20.85 5.37 3.65
N GLU A 454 21.37 6.33 4.42
CA GLU A 454 21.62 6.20 5.86
C GLU A 454 20.37 5.76 6.63
N LEU A 455 19.21 6.37 6.37
CA LEU A 455 17.95 5.98 7.01
C LEU A 455 17.53 4.54 6.71
N MET A 456 17.67 4.08 5.45
CA MET A 456 17.43 2.68 5.09
C MET A 456 18.39 1.73 5.83
N ASN A 457 19.67 2.10 5.93
CA ASN A 457 20.68 1.30 6.62
C ASN A 457 20.39 1.20 8.13
N GLN A 458 20.00 2.31 8.77
CA GLN A 458 19.57 2.35 10.16
C GLN A 458 18.30 1.52 10.41
N SER A 459 17.34 1.57 9.48
CA SER A 459 16.16 0.69 9.50
C SER A 459 16.57 -0.79 9.46
N HIS A 460 17.47 -1.19 8.56
CA HIS A 460 17.95 -2.58 8.51
C HIS A 460 18.60 -3.04 9.81
N VAL A 461 19.52 -2.25 10.37
CA VAL A 461 20.17 -2.53 11.66
C VAL A 461 19.13 -2.65 12.77
N SER A 462 18.12 -1.78 12.78
CA SER A 462 17.01 -1.86 13.74
C SER A 462 16.15 -3.12 13.57
N CYS A 463 15.82 -3.50 12.33
CA CYS A 463 15.10 -4.75 12.03
C CYS A 463 15.90 -6.01 12.42
N ARG A 464 17.23 -5.99 12.22
CA ARG A 464 18.13 -7.10 12.56
C ARG A 464 18.34 -7.22 14.07
N ASP A 465 18.74 -6.14 14.73
CA ASP A 465 19.29 -6.19 16.09
C ASP A 465 18.26 -5.88 17.19
N LEU A 466 17.28 -5.01 16.93
CA LEU A 466 16.20 -4.69 17.88
C LEU A 466 14.92 -5.49 17.60
N TYR A 467 14.57 -5.68 16.33
CA TYR A 467 13.36 -6.42 15.97
C TYR A 467 13.60 -7.91 15.70
N GLU A 468 14.85 -8.36 15.55
CA GLU A 468 15.18 -9.77 15.30
C GLU A 468 14.29 -10.37 14.19
N CYS A 469 14.17 -9.65 13.06
CA CYS A 469 13.43 -10.06 11.86
C CYS A 469 14.26 -10.08 10.57
N SER A 470 15.59 -10.01 10.66
CA SER A 470 16.46 -10.39 9.53
C SER A 470 16.75 -11.90 9.53
N CYS A 471 17.59 -12.35 8.60
CA CYS A 471 18.24 -13.67 8.60
C CYS A 471 19.63 -13.56 7.94
N PRO A 472 20.54 -14.54 8.13
CA PRO A 472 21.90 -14.46 7.58
C PRO A 472 21.94 -14.22 6.06
N GLU A 473 20.98 -14.77 5.33
CA GLU A 473 20.84 -14.61 3.89
C GLU A 473 20.39 -13.19 3.46
N LEU A 474 19.61 -12.50 4.29
CA LEU A 474 19.25 -11.10 4.10
C LEU A 474 20.43 -10.19 4.45
N ASP A 475 21.09 -10.43 5.57
CA ASP A 475 22.24 -9.64 6.04
C ASP A 475 23.38 -9.70 5.01
N GLN A 476 23.75 -10.90 4.55
CA GLN A 476 24.74 -11.11 3.50
C GLN A 476 24.36 -10.40 2.19
N LEU A 477 23.08 -10.42 1.81
CA LEU A 477 22.60 -9.78 0.58
C LEU A 477 22.62 -8.25 0.71
N VAL A 478 22.29 -7.69 1.87
CA VAL A 478 22.42 -6.25 2.15
C VAL A 478 23.88 -5.81 2.06
N ASP A 479 24.82 -6.53 2.68
CA ASP A 479 26.24 -6.21 2.61
C ASP A 479 26.80 -6.30 1.18
N ILE A 480 26.37 -7.29 0.41
CA ILE A 480 26.69 -7.43 -1.02
C ILE A 480 26.15 -6.24 -1.83
N CYS A 481 24.89 -5.84 -1.64
CA CYS A 481 24.30 -4.69 -2.30
C CYS A 481 25.05 -3.38 -1.95
N ARG A 482 25.41 -3.17 -0.67
CA ARG A 482 26.21 -2.02 -0.22
C ARG A 482 27.59 -2.01 -0.88
N THR A 483 28.28 -3.16 -0.88
CA THR A 483 29.61 -3.33 -1.48
C THR A 483 29.62 -2.97 -2.98
N PHE A 484 28.56 -3.31 -3.72
CA PHE A 484 28.44 -3.02 -5.15
C PHE A 484 27.70 -1.71 -5.48
N GLY A 485 27.50 -0.84 -4.50
CA GLY A 485 27.22 0.59 -4.73
C GLY A 485 25.83 1.09 -4.32
N ALA A 486 25.02 0.30 -3.61
CA ALA A 486 23.81 0.82 -2.97
C ALA A 486 24.16 1.77 -1.81
N GLN A 487 23.55 2.96 -1.80
CA GLN A 487 23.72 3.95 -0.73
C GLN A 487 22.91 3.55 0.52
N GLY A 488 21.71 3.01 0.30
CA GLY A 488 20.88 2.37 1.32
C GLY A 488 20.52 0.95 0.90
N SER A 489 20.53 0.00 1.83
CA SER A 489 20.02 -1.35 1.56
C SER A 489 19.48 -2.00 2.83
N ARG A 490 18.31 -2.63 2.73
CA ARG A 490 17.57 -3.24 3.85
C ARG A 490 16.68 -4.38 3.40
N LEU A 491 16.22 -5.25 4.31
CA LEU A 491 15.09 -6.16 4.07
C LEU A 491 13.79 -5.38 3.78
N THR A 492 12.80 -5.97 3.10
CA THR A 492 11.47 -5.37 2.85
C THR A 492 10.33 -6.31 3.22
N GLY A 493 9.31 -5.78 3.89
CA GLY A 493 8.22 -6.57 4.47
C GLY A 493 8.68 -7.31 5.72
N ALA A 494 7.91 -8.33 6.12
CA ALA A 494 8.06 -9.03 7.41
C ALA A 494 9.42 -9.72 7.69
N GLY A 495 10.34 -9.79 6.71
CA GLY A 495 11.65 -10.42 6.91
C GLY A 495 11.61 -11.92 7.24
N TRP A 496 12.58 -12.35 8.06
CA TRP A 496 13.01 -13.74 8.29
C TRP A 496 13.26 -14.52 6.98
N GLY A 497 13.71 -13.81 5.95
CA GLY A 497 13.80 -14.26 4.56
C GLY A 497 13.15 -13.25 3.59
N GLY A 498 12.99 -13.66 2.34
CA GLY A 498 12.41 -12.83 1.29
C GLY A 498 13.39 -11.79 0.74
N CYS A 499 12.86 -10.62 0.35
CA CYS A 499 13.59 -9.62 -0.42
C CYS A 499 14.27 -8.54 0.43
N THR A 500 15.34 -8.00 -0.14
CA THR A 500 15.89 -6.68 0.17
C THR A 500 15.42 -5.63 -0.83
N VAL A 501 15.49 -4.37 -0.42
CA VAL A 501 15.35 -3.18 -1.24
C VAL A 501 16.60 -2.33 -1.09
N SER A 502 17.20 -1.95 -2.22
CA SER A 502 18.44 -1.17 -2.29
C SER A 502 18.24 0.11 -3.09
N LEU A 503 18.71 1.24 -2.56
CA LEU A 503 18.75 2.54 -3.24
C LEU A 503 20.08 2.68 -3.98
N VAL A 504 20.05 2.52 -5.31
CA VAL A 504 21.24 2.44 -6.17
C VAL A 504 21.33 3.69 -7.06
N PRO A 505 22.43 4.46 -7.05
CA PRO A 505 22.66 5.55 -7.99
C PRO A 505 22.55 5.09 -9.46
N THR A 506 21.90 5.88 -10.31
CA THR A 506 21.51 5.45 -11.66
C THR A 506 22.72 5.09 -12.55
N ASP A 507 23.88 5.73 -12.33
CA ASP A 507 25.16 5.43 -12.98
C ASP A 507 25.73 4.06 -12.60
N LYS A 508 25.48 3.60 -11.36
CA LYS A 508 25.98 2.32 -10.84
C LYS A 508 25.07 1.14 -11.17
N LEU A 509 23.83 1.37 -11.60
CA LEU A 509 22.82 0.33 -11.78
C LEU A 509 23.28 -0.87 -12.65
N PRO A 510 23.96 -0.69 -13.81
CA PRO A 510 24.39 -1.83 -14.63
C PRO A 510 25.43 -2.71 -13.93
N SER A 511 26.44 -2.10 -13.29
CA SER A 511 27.48 -2.81 -12.55
C SER A 511 26.95 -3.43 -11.25
N PHE A 512 26.02 -2.76 -10.56
CA PHE A 512 25.33 -3.29 -9.38
C PHE A 512 24.61 -4.59 -9.73
N LEU A 513 23.79 -4.59 -10.78
CA LEU A 513 23.01 -5.76 -11.20
C LEU A 513 23.92 -6.94 -11.57
N ALA A 514 25.00 -6.69 -12.32
CA ALA A 514 25.96 -7.73 -12.69
C ALA A 514 26.71 -8.31 -11.47
N ASN A 515 27.26 -7.46 -10.61
CA ASN A 515 28.09 -7.88 -9.49
C ASN A 515 27.27 -8.58 -8.38
N VAL A 516 26.05 -8.10 -8.10
CA VAL A 516 25.14 -8.78 -7.16
C VAL A 516 24.68 -10.12 -7.73
N HIS A 517 24.47 -10.22 -9.05
CA HIS A 517 24.18 -11.49 -9.73
C HIS A 517 25.33 -12.50 -9.56
N GLU A 518 26.57 -12.11 -9.83
CA GLU A 518 27.74 -12.99 -9.62
C GLU A 518 27.92 -13.38 -8.15
N ALA A 519 27.98 -12.39 -7.25
CA ALA A 519 28.40 -12.61 -5.87
C ALA A 519 27.41 -13.45 -5.04
N TYR A 520 26.10 -13.30 -5.29
CA TYR A 520 25.06 -13.97 -4.50
C TYR A 520 24.38 -15.12 -5.25
N TYR A 521 24.03 -14.92 -6.52
CA TYR A 521 23.15 -15.83 -7.25
C TYR A 521 23.88 -16.89 -8.09
N GLN A 522 25.11 -16.63 -8.56
CA GLN A 522 25.92 -17.65 -9.24
C GLN A 522 26.71 -18.53 -8.26
N ARG A 523 27.01 -18.03 -7.06
CA ARG A 523 27.81 -18.75 -6.05
C ARG A 523 26.98 -19.59 -5.07
N SER A 524 25.66 -19.47 -5.08
CA SER A 524 24.78 -20.26 -4.21
C SER A 524 24.17 -21.44 -4.96
N ASP A 525 24.21 -22.63 -4.36
CA ASP A 525 23.61 -23.88 -4.89
C ASP A 525 22.05 -23.88 -4.81
N ARG A 526 21.47 -22.67 -4.85
CA ARG A 526 20.03 -22.41 -4.76
C ARG A 526 19.43 -22.55 -6.15
N SER A 527 19.39 -23.79 -6.63
CA SER A 527 18.83 -24.19 -7.93
C SER A 527 17.44 -23.56 -8.21
N LEU A 528 17.09 -23.39 -9.49
CA LEU A 528 15.94 -22.60 -9.93
C LEU A 528 14.83 -23.44 -10.56
N ALA A 529 13.59 -23.15 -10.14
CA ALA A 529 12.44 -23.27 -11.03
C ALA A 529 12.45 -22.08 -12.03
N PRO A 530 12.17 -22.27 -13.32
CA PRO A 530 12.20 -21.18 -14.31
C PRO A 530 11.22 -20.04 -14.02
N GLY A 531 11.59 -18.81 -14.38
CA GLY A 531 10.69 -17.65 -14.46
C GLY A 531 10.74 -16.65 -13.30
N ASN A 532 11.20 -17.03 -12.10
CA ASN A 532 11.29 -16.11 -10.97
C ASN A 532 12.46 -15.12 -11.11
N GLN A 533 12.17 -13.85 -11.42
CA GLN A 533 13.17 -12.79 -11.48
C GLN A 533 13.66 -12.44 -10.07
N ARG A 534 14.83 -12.98 -9.69
CA ARG A 534 15.41 -12.83 -8.34
C ARG A 534 15.98 -11.44 -8.04
N LEU A 535 16.37 -10.68 -9.06
CA LEU A 535 17.02 -9.38 -8.96
C LEU A 535 16.46 -8.45 -10.06
N PHE A 536 15.87 -7.32 -9.68
CA PHE A 536 15.25 -6.39 -10.64
C PHE A 536 15.18 -4.94 -10.12
N ALA A 537 15.39 -3.98 -11.02
CA ALA A 537 15.08 -2.58 -10.78
C ALA A 537 13.55 -2.36 -10.79
N THR A 538 13.07 -1.37 -10.03
CA THR A 538 11.64 -1.05 -9.93
C THR A 538 11.40 0.46 -9.79
N LYS A 539 10.23 0.90 -10.28
CA LYS A 539 9.65 2.25 -10.13
C LYS A 539 8.31 2.14 -9.40
N PRO A 540 7.74 3.24 -8.86
CA PRO A 540 6.39 3.19 -8.29
C PRO A 540 5.36 2.85 -9.37
N GLY A 541 4.68 1.72 -9.24
CA GLY A 541 3.60 1.28 -10.13
C GLY A 541 2.22 1.82 -9.72
N GLY A 542 1.25 1.70 -10.63
CA GLY A 542 -0.16 1.94 -10.32
C GLY A 542 -0.82 0.81 -9.55
N GLY A 543 -1.85 1.16 -8.74
CA GLY A 543 -2.61 0.24 -7.89
C GLY A 543 -3.50 -0.76 -8.62
N ALA A 544 -4.48 -1.31 -7.88
CA ALA A 544 -5.46 -2.27 -8.34
C ALA A 544 -6.46 -1.66 -9.34
N LEU A 545 -6.83 -2.45 -10.36
CA LEU A 545 -7.63 -2.06 -11.53
C LEU A 545 -8.51 -3.21 -12.02
N VAL A 546 -9.60 -2.87 -12.70
CA VAL A 546 -10.49 -3.80 -13.42
C VAL A 546 -10.32 -3.58 -14.92
N PHE A 547 -10.24 -4.64 -15.71
CA PHE A 547 -10.15 -4.58 -17.16
C PHE A 547 -11.40 -5.18 -17.82
N LEU A 548 -11.94 -4.47 -18.81
CA LEU A 548 -13.01 -4.95 -19.67
C LEU A 548 -12.50 -5.13 -21.10
N GLU A 549 -12.81 -6.28 -21.69
CA GLU A 549 -12.71 -6.49 -23.14
C GLU A 549 -13.88 -5.76 -23.82
N ALA A 550 -13.61 -5.11 -24.96
CA ALA A 550 -14.47 -4.12 -25.60
C ALA A 550 -14.82 -4.49 -27.05
#